data_AF-A0AAD9KXA1-F1
#
_entry.id   AF-A0AAD9KXA1-F1
#
_cell.length_a   1.000
_cell.length_b   1.000
_cell.length_c   1.000
_cell.angle_alpha   90.00
_cell.angle_beta   90.00
_cell.angle_gamma   90.00
#
_symmetry.space_group_name_H-M   'P 1'
#
loop_
_entity.id
_entity.type
_entity.pdbx_description
1 polymer ?
#
loop_
_entity_poly.entity_id
_entity_poly.type
_entity_poly.pdbx_seq_one_letter_code
_entity_poly.pdbx_strand_id
1 'polypeptide(L)'
;MVLNKDSLSVMPRVMVDFTLDDIEVLISRLQFLNVLSLTDSMRMMAVNQRYRKYSPGQSVSGHVAAWWKYAYTAIVEETIRPFSWDRIKKVRQRYRRYKDAYKQHLKQPNNETLMSQLHHQEDELDITNILVAREHAKLELAQEAPELARRKKVKKGWWEQLWDGEEEEEVVIQTPPASSRLSWLDHLTPQERERLYNAVGYDENENIEHIPQYVAHKLNLCLTACSVSLINYGKEVLKGVCLKHDHQPREQTRLPGLWASIL
;
A
#
# COMPACT_ATOMS: atom_id res chain seq x y z
N MET A 1 -5.11 -1.41 -25.66
CA MET A 1 -5.74 -0.56 -24.62
C MET A 1 -7.23 -0.87 -24.58
N VAL A 2 -7.72 -1.30 -23.44
CA VAL A 2 -9.15 -1.54 -23.18
C VAL A 2 -9.61 -0.52 -22.15
N LEU A 3 -10.70 0.18 -22.45
CA LEU A 3 -11.33 1.14 -21.56
C LEU A 3 -12.70 0.59 -21.16
N ASN A 4 -12.87 0.27 -19.88
CA ASN A 4 -14.15 -0.12 -19.32
C ASN A 4 -14.88 1.10 -18.74
N LYS A 5 -16.08 1.38 -19.24
CA LYS A 5 -16.93 2.47 -18.75
C LYS A 5 -17.88 2.01 -17.63
N ASP A 6 -18.07 0.70 -17.47
CA ASP A 6 -18.99 0.14 -16.48
C ASP A 6 -18.38 0.19 -15.08
N SER A 7 -19.22 0.51 -14.08
CA SER A 7 -18.82 0.65 -12.68
C SER A 7 -18.69 -0.68 -11.92
N LEU A 8 -18.73 -1.82 -12.63
CA LEU A 8 -18.64 -3.14 -12.02
C LEU A 8 -17.19 -3.38 -11.54
N SER A 9 -17.04 -3.72 -10.26
CA SER A 9 -15.74 -3.89 -9.58
C SER A 9 -14.92 -5.10 -10.05
N VAL A 10 -15.41 -5.84 -11.05
CA VAL A 10 -14.79 -7.08 -11.52
C VAL A 10 -13.70 -6.83 -12.57
N MET A 11 -13.73 -5.68 -13.27
CA MET A 11 -12.78 -5.40 -14.36
C MET A 11 -12.14 -4.01 -14.23
N PRO A 12 -10.83 -3.86 -14.49
CA PRO A 12 -10.17 -2.55 -14.49
C PRO A 12 -10.82 -1.57 -15.47
N ARG A 13 -10.88 -0.29 -15.07
CA ARG A 13 -11.37 0.80 -15.94
C ARG A 13 -10.45 1.05 -17.11
N VAL A 14 -9.15 0.92 -16.87
CA VAL A 14 -8.14 1.06 -17.90
C VAL A 14 -7.21 -0.13 -17.83
N MET A 15 -7.14 -0.88 -18.93
CA MET A 15 -6.15 -1.93 -19.12
C MET A 15 -5.30 -1.57 -20.33
N VAL A 16 -3.99 -1.43 -20.13
CA VAL A 16 -3.04 -1.15 -21.21
C VAL A 16 -1.99 -2.23 -21.21
N ASP A 17 -1.95 -2.98 -22.31
CA ASP A 17 -0.93 -3.98 -22.59
C ASP A 17 -0.02 -3.42 -23.68
N PHE A 18 1.27 -3.24 -23.35
CA PHE A 18 2.31 -2.95 -24.32
C PHE A 18 3.24 -4.15 -24.42
N THR A 19 3.35 -4.70 -25.62
CA THR A 19 4.36 -5.70 -25.99
C THR A 19 5.33 -5.03 -26.93
N LEU A 20 6.55 -4.83 -26.46
CA LEU A 20 7.65 -4.23 -27.19
C LEU A 20 8.71 -5.32 -27.37
N ASP A 21 9.07 -5.59 -28.61
CA ASP A 21 10.07 -6.62 -28.89
C ASP A 21 11.46 -6.06 -28.57
N ASP A 22 12.12 -5.45 -29.56
CA ASP A 22 13.47 -4.91 -29.40
C ASP A 22 13.43 -3.38 -29.36
N ILE A 23 13.84 -2.81 -28.22
CA ILE A 23 14.08 -1.37 -28.08
C ILE A 23 15.58 -1.11 -28.06
N GLU A 24 16.06 -0.29 -28.98
CA GLU A 24 17.42 0.26 -28.93
C GLU A 24 17.35 1.78 -28.73
N VAL A 25 17.85 2.23 -27.58
CA VAL A 25 17.92 3.65 -27.23
C VAL A 25 19.35 4.13 -27.43
N LEU A 26 19.54 4.94 -28.46
CA LEU A 26 20.81 5.58 -28.75
C LEU A 26 20.86 6.97 -28.10
N ILE A 27 21.74 7.15 -27.14
CA ILE A 27 21.89 8.40 -26.38
C ILE A 27 23.19 9.08 -26.82
N SER A 28 23.09 10.25 -27.42
CA SER A 28 24.26 11.10 -27.70
C SER A 28 24.82 11.71 -26.41
N ARG A 29 26.10 12.13 -26.44
CA ARG A 29 26.73 12.84 -25.30
C ARG A 29 25.89 14.01 -24.78
N LEU A 30 25.30 14.84 -25.65
CA LEU A 30 24.50 15.99 -25.23
C LEU A 30 23.18 15.54 -24.55
N GLN A 31 22.52 14.51 -25.09
CA GLN A 31 21.31 13.94 -24.50
C GLN A 31 21.59 13.32 -23.12
N PHE A 32 22.73 12.63 -22.97
CA PHE A 32 23.14 12.08 -21.67
C PHE A 32 23.32 13.19 -20.62
N LEU A 33 24.00 14.29 -20.97
CA LEU A 33 24.13 15.44 -20.07
C LEU A 33 22.77 16.06 -19.72
N ASN A 34 21.84 16.13 -20.68
CA ASN A 34 20.48 16.61 -20.42
C ASN A 34 19.70 15.68 -19.47
N VAL A 35 19.86 14.36 -19.61
CA VAL A 35 19.23 13.38 -18.69
C VAL A 35 19.76 13.55 -17.26
N LEU A 36 21.06 13.81 -17.09
CA LEU A 36 21.62 14.13 -15.78
C LEU A 36 21.02 15.41 -15.20
N SER A 37 20.99 16.49 -16.00
CA SER A 37 20.38 17.76 -15.58
C SER A 37 18.89 17.63 -15.25
N LEU A 38 18.16 16.78 -15.98
CA LEU A 38 16.75 16.48 -15.71
C LEU A 38 16.61 15.73 -14.39
N THR A 39 17.47 14.76 -14.13
CA THR A 39 17.49 13.99 -12.88
C THR A 39 17.72 14.91 -11.68
N ASP A 40 18.68 15.84 -11.78
CA ASP A 40 18.92 16.85 -10.75
C ASP A 40 17.73 17.78 -10.56
N SER A 41 17.08 18.18 -11.66
CA SER A 41 15.87 19.00 -11.61
C SER A 41 14.72 18.28 -10.91
N MET A 42 14.51 16.98 -11.20
CA MET A 42 13.51 16.15 -10.52
C MET A 42 13.82 16.01 -9.02
N ARG A 43 15.10 15.81 -8.65
CA ARG A 43 15.52 15.80 -7.26
C ARG A 43 15.21 17.12 -6.56
N MET A 44 15.48 18.25 -7.21
CA MET A 44 15.15 19.57 -6.69
C MET A 44 13.63 19.78 -6.60
N MET A 45 12.85 19.27 -7.53
CA MET A 45 11.38 19.30 -7.46
C MET A 45 10.86 18.52 -6.25
N ALA A 46 11.40 17.34 -5.95
CA ALA A 46 11.02 16.55 -4.79
C ALA A 46 11.34 17.28 -3.46
N VAL A 47 12.52 17.89 -3.37
CA VAL A 47 12.89 18.75 -2.23
C VAL A 47 11.94 19.94 -2.12
N ASN A 48 11.68 20.62 -3.24
CA ASN A 48 10.76 21.77 -3.27
C ASN A 48 9.35 21.36 -2.83
N GLN A 49 8.81 20.24 -3.27
CA GLN A 49 7.47 19.79 -2.90
C GLN A 49 7.30 19.70 -1.37
N ARG A 50 8.32 19.23 -0.65
CA ARG A 50 8.29 19.13 0.82
C ARG A 50 8.34 20.50 1.51
N TYR A 51 9.23 21.38 1.06
CA TYR A 51 9.52 22.63 1.79
C TYR A 51 8.77 23.86 1.24
N ARG A 52 8.09 23.77 0.10
CA ARG A 52 7.43 24.89 -0.59
C ARG A 52 6.47 25.70 0.29
N LYS A 53 5.83 25.07 1.28
CA LYS A 53 4.95 25.74 2.25
C LYS A 53 5.63 26.84 3.06
N TYR A 54 6.96 26.82 3.18
CA TYR A 54 7.73 27.85 3.89
C TYR A 54 8.30 28.93 2.96
N SER A 55 8.10 28.80 1.63
CA SER A 55 8.72 29.67 0.62
C SER A 55 8.29 31.14 0.79
N PRO A 56 9.22 32.11 0.70
CA PRO A 56 8.92 33.52 0.91
C PRO A 56 8.20 34.19 -0.27
N GLY A 57 7.99 33.49 -1.39
CA GLY A 57 7.25 33.98 -2.57
C GLY A 57 7.89 35.16 -3.32
N GLN A 58 9.14 35.51 -2.99
CA GLN A 58 9.87 36.68 -3.51
C GLN A 58 11.10 36.27 -4.31
N SER A 59 11.64 37.16 -5.15
CA SER A 59 12.90 36.91 -5.87
C SER A 59 14.06 36.64 -4.92
N VAL A 60 14.99 35.78 -5.33
CA VAL A 60 16.24 35.53 -4.57
C VAL A 60 17.10 36.79 -4.51
N SER A 61 17.24 37.47 -5.65
CA SER A 61 17.91 38.77 -5.71
C SER A 61 17.10 39.80 -4.94
N GLY A 62 17.74 40.49 -4.00
CA GLY A 62 17.14 41.53 -3.14
C GLY A 62 16.57 41.04 -1.80
N HIS A 63 16.29 39.74 -1.63
CA HIS A 63 15.63 39.21 -0.41
C HIS A 63 16.41 38.08 0.26
N VAL A 64 17.75 38.14 0.22
CA VAL A 64 18.65 37.08 0.72
C VAL A 64 18.33 36.66 2.16
N ALA A 65 18.00 37.61 3.04
CA ALA A 65 17.63 37.32 4.43
C ALA A 65 16.34 36.47 4.55
N ALA A 66 15.34 36.71 3.69
CA ALA A 66 14.11 35.92 3.67
C ALA A 66 14.36 34.49 3.22
N TRP A 67 15.27 34.29 2.27
CA TRP A 67 15.68 32.97 1.79
C TRP A 67 16.50 32.18 2.81
N TRP A 68 17.37 32.84 3.60
CA TRP A 68 18.02 32.20 4.74
C TRP A 68 17.05 31.82 5.84
N LYS A 69 16.10 32.70 6.16
CA LYS A 69 15.02 32.38 7.11
C LYS A 69 14.19 31.19 6.63
N TYR A 70 13.86 31.15 5.35
CA TYR A 70 13.21 30.00 4.72
C TYR A 70 14.00 28.71 4.92
N ALA A 71 15.28 28.68 4.56
CA ALA A 71 16.12 27.49 4.71
C ALA A 71 16.19 27.01 6.18
N TYR A 72 16.35 27.95 7.11
CA TYR A 72 16.33 27.67 8.55
C TYR A 72 14.98 27.09 8.99
N THR A 73 13.87 27.76 8.68
CA THR A 73 12.52 27.32 9.07
C THR A 73 12.18 25.97 8.48
N ALA A 74 12.54 25.73 7.20
CA ALA A 74 12.30 24.48 6.51
C ALA A 74 12.94 23.27 7.24
N ILE A 75 14.19 23.40 7.66
CA ILE A 75 14.87 22.35 8.42
C ILE A 75 14.27 22.24 9.82
N VAL A 76 14.18 23.34 10.57
CA VAL A 76 13.77 23.32 11.97
C VAL A 76 12.34 22.79 12.15
N GLU A 77 11.39 23.19 11.31
CA GLU A 77 9.99 22.75 11.40
C GLU A 77 9.80 21.27 11.01
N GLU A 78 10.67 20.72 10.18
CA GLU A 78 10.56 19.35 9.65
C GLU A 78 11.40 18.33 10.42
N THR A 79 12.58 18.72 10.90
CA THR A 79 13.53 17.78 11.53
C THR A 79 13.62 17.94 13.04
N ILE A 80 13.39 19.13 13.60
CA ILE A 80 13.61 19.39 15.04
C ILE A 80 12.28 19.52 15.78
N ARG A 81 11.42 20.45 15.36
CA ARG A 81 10.18 20.77 16.08
C ARG A 81 9.17 19.61 16.20
N PRO A 82 9.04 18.68 15.24
CA PRO A 82 8.17 17.51 15.42
C PRO A 82 8.56 16.68 16.65
N PHE A 83 9.84 16.68 17.01
CA PHE A 83 10.37 15.99 18.18
C PHE A 83 10.42 16.86 19.45
N SER A 84 9.83 18.05 19.43
CA SER A 84 9.65 18.84 20.65
C SER A 84 8.68 18.15 21.60
N TRP A 85 8.98 18.17 22.90
CA TRP A 85 8.15 17.54 23.93
C TRP A 85 6.70 18.03 23.90
N ASP A 86 6.45 19.31 23.63
CA ASP A 86 5.10 19.86 23.54
C ASP A 86 4.30 19.24 22.37
N ARG A 87 4.92 19.09 21.19
CA ARG A 87 4.26 18.45 20.04
C ARG A 87 4.07 16.95 20.28
N ILE A 88 5.09 16.26 20.80
CA ILE A 88 4.99 14.84 21.17
C ILE A 88 3.85 14.64 22.17
N LYS A 89 3.75 15.48 23.21
CA LYS A 89 2.69 15.43 24.21
C LYS A 89 1.31 15.63 23.57
N LYS A 90 1.15 16.62 22.70
CA LYS A 90 -0.11 16.85 21.96
C LYS A 90 -0.50 15.66 21.08
N VAL A 91 0.46 15.09 20.33
CA VAL A 91 0.22 13.90 19.51
C VAL A 91 -0.18 12.70 20.37
N ARG A 92 0.52 12.46 21.48
CA ARG A 92 0.17 11.39 22.43
C ARG A 92 -1.20 11.58 23.07
N GLN A 93 -1.58 12.82 23.39
CA GLN A 93 -2.92 13.12 23.91
C GLN A 93 -4.01 12.82 22.87
N ARG A 94 -3.82 13.21 21.61
CA ARG A 94 -4.75 12.89 20.52
C ARG A 94 -4.86 11.39 20.28
N TYR A 95 -3.73 10.68 20.24
CA TYR A 95 -3.69 9.22 20.14
C TYR A 95 -4.48 8.53 21.26
N ARG A 96 -4.30 8.96 22.52
CA ARG A 96 -5.04 8.39 23.67
C ARG A 96 -6.55 8.65 23.55
N ARG A 97 -6.95 9.88 23.25
CA ARG A 97 -8.37 10.25 23.05
C ARG A 97 -9.03 9.40 21.97
N TYR A 98 -8.36 9.23 20.84
CA TYR A 98 -8.86 8.41 19.74
C TYR A 98 -8.94 6.92 20.09
N LYS A 99 -7.89 6.37 20.72
CA LYS A 99 -7.91 4.98 21.21
C LYS A 99 -9.08 4.73 22.16
N ASP A 100 -9.30 5.64 23.12
CA ASP A 100 -10.38 5.50 24.10
C ASP A 100 -11.77 5.62 23.45
N ALA A 101 -11.95 6.58 22.53
CA ALA A 101 -13.19 6.73 21.75
C ALA A 101 -13.45 5.49 20.87
N TYR A 102 -12.41 4.95 20.22
CA TYR A 102 -12.53 3.75 19.39
C TYR A 102 -12.85 2.51 20.23
N LYS A 103 -12.25 2.38 21.42
CA LYS A 103 -12.60 1.33 22.38
C LYS A 103 -14.06 1.41 22.82
N GLN A 104 -14.59 2.62 23.05
CA GLN A 104 -16.02 2.82 23.33
C GLN A 104 -16.90 2.44 22.14
N HIS A 105 -16.45 2.75 20.92
CA HIS A 105 -17.17 2.41 19.68
C HIS A 105 -17.24 0.89 19.48
N LEU A 106 -16.19 0.15 19.84
CA LEU A 106 -16.22 -1.31 19.85
C LEU A 106 -17.26 -1.87 20.85
N LYS A 107 -17.48 -1.19 21.99
CA LYS A 107 -18.53 -1.57 22.96
C LYS A 107 -19.94 -1.18 22.49
N GLN A 108 -20.08 -0.03 21.81
CA GLN A 108 -21.36 0.56 21.39
C GLN A 108 -21.30 1.06 19.95
N PRO A 109 -21.37 0.13 18.97
CA PRO A 109 -21.18 0.50 17.57
C PRO A 109 -22.33 1.29 16.94
N ASN A 110 -23.54 1.24 17.51
CA ASN A 110 -24.71 1.94 16.94
C ASN A 110 -24.80 3.42 17.36
N ASN A 111 -23.77 3.96 18.02
CA ASN A 111 -23.77 5.35 18.47
C ASN A 111 -23.24 6.30 17.37
N GLU A 112 -24.15 6.92 16.63
CA GLU A 112 -23.83 7.86 15.54
C GLU A 112 -22.98 9.06 16.00
N THR A 113 -23.20 9.54 17.23
CA THR A 113 -22.43 10.66 17.80
C THR A 113 -20.95 10.28 17.97
N LEU A 114 -20.69 9.03 18.34
CA LEU A 114 -19.34 8.50 18.55
C LEU A 114 -18.63 8.24 17.22
N MET A 115 -19.35 7.76 16.20
CA MET A 115 -18.82 7.64 14.83
C MET A 115 -18.38 8.99 14.26
N SER A 116 -19.21 10.03 14.42
CA SER A 116 -18.88 11.37 13.95
C SER A 116 -17.66 11.96 14.68
N GLN A 117 -17.55 11.71 16.00
CA GLN A 117 -16.36 12.10 16.77
C GLN A 117 -15.09 11.39 16.31
N LEU A 118 -15.18 10.09 15.99
CA LEU A 118 -14.05 9.31 15.47
C LEU A 118 -13.58 9.86 14.12
N HIS A 119 -14.49 10.12 13.18
CA HIS A 119 -14.13 10.71 11.89
C HIS A 119 -13.42 12.05 12.03
N HIS A 120 -13.91 12.93 12.91
CA HIS A 120 -13.24 14.20 13.17
C HIS A 120 -11.82 14.02 13.75
N GLN A 121 -11.61 13.00 14.58
CA GLN A 121 -10.28 12.68 15.11
C GLN A 121 -9.36 12.04 14.07
N GLU A 122 -9.91 11.28 13.12
CA GLU A 122 -9.18 10.66 12.01
C GLU A 122 -8.61 11.72 11.06
N ASP A 123 -9.31 12.84 10.84
CA ASP A 123 -8.80 13.96 10.03
C ASP A 123 -7.48 14.56 10.57
N GLU A 124 -7.25 14.46 11.88
CA GLU A 124 -6.07 15.02 12.54
C GLU A 124 -4.92 14.02 12.76
N LEU A 125 -5.19 12.72 12.62
CA LEU A 125 -4.25 11.64 12.92
C LEU A 125 -3.67 11.06 11.63
N ASP A 126 -2.39 10.68 11.69
CA ASP A 126 -1.76 9.94 10.59
C ASP A 126 -2.32 8.52 10.52
N ILE A 127 -2.39 7.96 9.31
CA ILE A 127 -2.91 6.62 9.02
C ILE A 127 -2.20 5.57 9.87
N THR A 128 -0.88 5.70 10.03
CA THR A 128 -0.09 4.78 10.87
C THR A 128 -0.53 4.81 12.33
N ASN A 129 -0.76 6.01 12.88
CA ASN A 129 -1.24 6.19 14.26
C ASN A 129 -2.66 5.67 14.43
N ILE A 130 -3.53 5.85 13.43
CA ILE A 130 -4.90 5.33 13.42
C ILE A 130 -4.88 3.81 13.49
N LEU A 131 -4.09 3.15 12.64
CA LEU A 131 -3.96 1.68 12.61
C LEU A 131 -3.45 1.16 13.95
N VAL A 132 -2.35 1.71 14.45
CA VAL A 132 -1.76 1.31 15.73
C VAL A 132 -2.72 1.57 16.90
N ALA A 133 -3.47 2.68 16.89
CA ALA A 133 -4.45 2.96 17.94
C ALA A 133 -5.63 1.99 17.93
N ARG A 134 -6.12 1.59 16.74
CA ARG A 134 -7.21 0.63 16.62
C ARG A 134 -6.77 -0.73 17.17
N GLU A 135 -5.61 -1.23 16.77
CA GLU A 135 -5.08 -2.50 17.30
C GLU A 135 -4.85 -2.44 18.80
N HIS A 136 -4.27 -1.34 19.29
CA HIS A 136 -4.07 -1.15 20.73
C HIS A 136 -5.40 -1.13 21.51
N ALA A 137 -6.42 -0.45 21.00
CA ALA A 137 -7.75 -0.46 21.59
C ALA A 137 -8.36 -1.86 21.59
N LYS A 138 -8.13 -2.67 20.53
CA LYS A 138 -8.60 -4.05 20.49
C LYS A 138 -7.95 -4.91 21.58
N LEU A 139 -6.63 -4.79 21.73
CA LEU A 139 -5.86 -5.50 22.75
C LEU A 139 -6.29 -5.12 24.17
N GLU A 140 -6.46 -3.83 24.47
CA GLU A 140 -6.94 -3.38 25.78
C GLU A 140 -8.36 -3.90 26.07
N LEU A 141 -9.26 -3.85 25.09
CA LEU A 141 -10.61 -4.38 25.28
C LEU A 141 -10.60 -5.89 25.54
N ALA A 142 -9.75 -6.64 24.85
CA ALA A 142 -9.62 -8.08 25.04
C ALA A 142 -9.06 -8.45 26.43
N GLN A 143 -8.22 -7.59 27.02
CA GLN A 143 -7.76 -7.74 28.39
C GLN A 143 -8.87 -7.39 29.41
N GLU A 144 -9.62 -6.31 29.17
CA GLU A 144 -10.70 -5.86 30.06
C GLU A 144 -11.93 -6.78 30.04
N ALA A 145 -12.28 -7.32 28.86
CA ALA A 145 -13.47 -8.12 28.61
C ALA A 145 -13.12 -9.31 27.71
N PRO A 146 -12.53 -10.39 28.27
CA PRO A 146 -12.09 -11.54 27.49
C PRO A 146 -13.26 -12.28 26.80
N GLU A 147 -14.49 -12.14 27.30
CA GLU A 147 -15.70 -12.67 26.67
C GLU A 147 -15.99 -12.07 25.28
N LEU A 148 -15.54 -10.84 25.04
CA LEU A 148 -15.70 -10.14 23.77
C LEU A 148 -14.56 -10.42 22.79
N ALA A 149 -13.52 -11.16 23.19
CA ALA A 149 -12.34 -11.37 22.37
C ALA A 149 -12.15 -12.85 21.97
N ARG A 150 -11.87 -13.09 20.69
CA ARG A 150 -11.39 -14.38 20.18
C ARG A 150 -10.02 -14.19 19.57
N ARG A 151 -9.10 -15.08 19.90
CA ARG A 151 -7.80 -15.16 19.24
C ARG A 151 -7.95 -16.02 17.99
N LYS A 152 -7.64 -15.45 16.82
CA LYS A 152 -7.63 -16.19 15.56
C LYS A 152 -6.17 -16.37 15.15
N LYS A 153 -5.79 -17.61 14.86
CA LYS A 153 -4.47 -17.90 14.27
C LYS A 153 -4.47 -17.35 12.84
N VAL A 154 -3.56 -16.43 12.54
CA VAL A 154 -3.35 -15.93 11.18
C VAL A 154 -2.49 -16.97 10.45
N LYS A 155 -2.95 -17.43 9.28
CA LYS A 155 -2.14 -18.32 8.43
C LYS A 155 -1.06 -17.46 7.76
N LYS A 156 0.21 -17.67 8.13
CA LYS A 156 1.35 -16.97 7.54
C LYS A 156 1.52 -17.28 6.05
N GLY A 157 1.90 -16.28 5.27
CA GLY A 157 2.28 -16.46 3.87
C GLY A 157 3.62 -17.19 3.76
N TRP A 158 3.84 -17.93 2.68
CA TRP A 158 5.06 -18.76 2.51
C TRP A 158 6.39 -17.99 2.58
N TRP A 159 6.39 -16.68 2.34
CA TRP A 159 7.55 -15.80 2.51
C TRP A 159 7.89 -15.48 3.97
N GLU A 160 6.89 -15.44 4.85
CA GLU A 160 7.03 -15.14 6.29
C GLU A 160 7.55 -16.35 7.07
N GLN A 161 7.42 -17.55 6.49
CA GLN A 161 7.85 -18.82 7.08
C GLN A 161 9.37 -19.06 6.95
N LEU A 162 10.07 -18.26 6.13
CA LEU A 162 11.52 -18.30 5.98
C LEU A 162 12.28 -17.56 7.09
N TRP A 163 11.58 -16.72 7.86
CA TRP A 163 12.15 -15.99 8.99
C TRP A 163 11.59 -16.64 10.25
N ASP A 164 12.45 -17.23 11.07
CA ASP A 164 12.09 -17.92 12.31
C ASP A 164 11.30 -16.97 13.23
N GLY A 165 10.01 -17.21 13.37
CA GLY A 165 9.11 -16.33 14.09
C GLY A 165 7.83 -17.05 14.48
N GLU A 166 7.56 -17.06 15.78
CA GLU A 166 6.40 -17.67 16.45
C GLU A 166 5.06 -17.41 15.73
N GLU A 167 4.10 -18.33 15.91
CA GLU A 167 2.73 -18.17 15.42
C GLU A 167 2.13 -16.84 15.93
N GLU A 168 1.78 -15.92 15.03
CA GLU A 168 1.14 -14.67 15.41
C GLU A 168 -0.38 -14.90 15.59
N GLU A 169 -0.86 -14.72 16.82
CA GLU A 169 -2.29 -14.74 17.15
C GLU A 169 -2.86 -13.32 17.01
N GLU A 170 -3.82 -13.11 16.11
CA GLU A 170 -4.55 -11.83 16.01
C GLU A 170 -5.76 -11.84 16.94
N VAL A 171 -5.94 -10.74 17.68
CA VAL A 171 -7.08 -10.55 18.59
C VAL A 171 -8.25 -9.94 17.82
N VAL A 172 -9.29 -10.75 17.61
CA VAL A 172 -10.54 -10.33 16.97
C VAL A 172 -11.59 -10.06 18.03
N ILE A 173 -12.20 -8.87 18.02
CA ILE A 173 -13.30 -8.52 18.94
C ILE A 173 -14.63 -8.93 18.32
N GLN A 174 -15.39 -9.73 19.06
CA GLN A 174 -16.83 -9.94 18.89
C GLN A 174 -17.57 -8.71 19.41
N THR A 175 -17.63 -7.64 18.63
CA THR A 175 -18.53 -6.53 18.94
C THR A 175 -19.97 -7.01 18.81
N PRO A 176 -20.94 -6.58 19.65
CA PRO A 176 -22.36 -6.76 19.33
C PRO A 176 -22.58 -6.24 17.90
N PRO A 177 -23.34 -6.93 17.04
CA PRO A 177 -23.34 -6.67 15.61
C PRO A 177 -23.54 -5.18 15.39
N ALA A 178 -22.46 -4.52 14.97
CA ALA A 178 -22.38 -3.11 14.66
C ALA A 178 -23.29 -2.88 13.48
N SER A 179 -24.59 -2.69 13.76
CA SER A 179 -25.73 -2.81 12.82
C SER A 179 -25.21 -3.28 11.49
N SER A 180 -24.82 -4.57 11.45
CA SER A 180 -24.23 -5.10 10.24
C SER A 180 -25.24 -4.73 9.18
N ARG A 181 -24.83 -4.30 7.99
CA ARG A 181 -25.77 -4.07 6.88
C ARG A 181 -26.55 -5.35 6.48
N LEU A 182 -26.47 -6.38 7.34
CA LEU A 182 -26.91 -7.75 7.30
C LEU A 182 -27.77 -8.09 8.53
N SER A 183 -28.15 -7.16 9.42
CA SER A 183 -29.10 -7.47 10.52
C SER A 183 -30.46 -7.99 9.99
N TRP A 184 -30.79 -7.71 8.73
CA TRP A 184 -31.93 -8.30 8.03
C TRP A 184 -31.69 -9.75 7.57
N LEU A 185 -30.44 -10.22 7.38
CA LEU A 185 -30.14 -11.61 7.05
C LEU A 185 -30.49 -12.56 8.20
N ASP A 186 -30.32 -12.11 9.45
CA ASP A 186 -30.61 -12.92 10.64
C ASP A 186 -32.12 -13.18 10.84
N HIS A 187 -32.97 -12.39 10.17
CA HIS A 187 -34.42 -12.56 10.18
C HIS A 187 -34.95 -13.50 9.07
N LEU A 188 -34.08 -13.98 8.17
CA LEU A 188 -34.48 -14.88 7.09
C LEU A 188 -34.51 -16.33 7.56
N THR A 189 -35.46 -17.11 7.02
CA THR A 189 -35.43 -18.56 7.15
C THR A 189 -34.22 -19.13 6.40
N PRO A 190 -33.66 -20.30 6.81
CA PRO A 190 -32.49 -20.87 6.14
C PRO A 190 -32.70 -21.09 4.64
N GLN A 191 -33.93 -21.37 4.22
CA GLN A 191 -34.30 -21.53 2.81
C GLN A 191 -34.30 -20.22 2.03
N GLU A 192 -34.77 -19.12 2.64
CA GLU A 192 -34.73 -17.79 2.02
C GLU A 192 -33.30 -17.29 1.93
N ARG A 193 -32.48 -17.57 2.95
CA ARG A 193 -31.05 -17.25 2.97
C ARG A 193 -30.30 -17.97 1.85
N GLU A 194 -30.52 -19.27 1.68
CA GLU A 194 -29.91 -20.07 0.61
C GLU A 194 -30.33 -19.61 -0.79
N ARG A 195 -31.61 -19.27 -0.99
CA ARG A 195 -32.08 -18.69 -2.27
C ARG A 195 -31.41 -17.35 -2.58
N LEU A 196 -31.21 -16.52 -1.55
CA LEU A 196 -30.58 -15.21 -1.70
C LEU A 196 -29.09 -15.35 -2.01
N TYR A 197 -28.40 -16.26 -1.32
CA TYR A 197 -27.02 -16.60 -1.61
C TYR A 197 -26.83 -17.16 -3.02
N ASN A 198 -27.69 -18.10 -3.44
CA ASN A 198 -27.68 -18.62 -4.81
C ASN A 198 -27.97 -17.52 -5.85
N ALA A 199 -28.85 -16.55 -5.54
CA ALA A 199 -29.17 -15.44 -6.44
C ALA A 199 -28.03 -14.41 -6.56
N VAL A 200 -27.25 -14.22 -5.50
CA VAL A 200 -26.09 -13.30 -5.47
C VAL A 200 -24.78 -14.02 -5.86
N GLY A 201 -24.80 -15.35 -5.98
CA GLY A 201 -23.64 -16.18 -6.29
C GLY A 201 -22.65 -16.26 -5.11
N TYR A 202 -23.14 -16.19 -3.87
CA TYR A 202 -22.35 -16.29 -2.65
C TYR A 202 -22.40 -17.72 -2.10
N ASP A 203 -21.25 -18.33 -1.81
CA ASP A 203 -21.16 -19.63 -1.14
C ASP A 203 -20.51 -19.45 0.24
N GLU A 204 -21.17 -19.94 1.30
CA GLU A 204 -20.69 -19.83 2.69
C GLU A 204 -19.39 -20.63 2.93
N ASN A 205 -19.13 -21.65 2.12
CA ASN A 205 -17.95 -22.50 2.22
C ASN A 205 -16.81 -22.09 1.27
N GLU A 206 -17.03 -21.08 0.42
CA GLU A 206 -15.94 -20.53 -0.37
C GLU A 206 -14.97 -19.81 0.57
N ASN A 207 -13.78 -20.37 0.70
CA ASN A 207 -12.67 -19.70 1.34
C ASN A 207 -12.24 -18.55 0.42
N ILE A 208 -12.87 -17.38 0.57
CA ILE A 208 -12.46 -16.14 -0.09
C ILE A 208 -11.15 -15.72 0.58
N GLU A 209 -10.05 -16.40 0.23
CA GLU A 209 -8.73 -16.14 0.80
C GLU A 209 -8.26 -14.72 0.49
N HIS A 210 -8.82 -14.08 -0.54
CA HIS A 210 -8.62 -12.67 -0.85
C HIS A 210 -9.87 -12.05 -1.46
N ILE A 211 -10.40 -10.99 -0.84
CA ILE A 211 -11.29 -10.07 -1.55
C ILE A 211 -10.45 -9.51 -2.71
N PRO A 212 -10.81 -9.72 -3.99
CA PRO A 212 -10.05 -9.16 -5.08
C PRO A 212 -10.08 -7.64 -4.93
N GLN A 213 -8.94 -7.06 -4.53
CA GLN A 213 -8.80 -5.62 -4.42
C GLN A 213 -9.09 -5.04 -5.80
N TYR A 214 -10.07 -4.14 -5.88
CA TYR A 214 -10.41 -3.51 -7.15
C TYR A 214 -9.20 -2.76 -7.70
N VAL A 215 -8.72 -3.17 -8.88
CA VAL A 215 -7.63 -2.51 -9.59
C VAL A 215 -8.24 -1.61 -10.66
N ALA A 216 -8.27 -0.29 -10.41
CA ALA A 216 -8.83 0.66 -11.38
C ALA A 216 -7.99 0.75 -12.67
N HIS A 217 -6.67 0.60 -12.57
CA HIS A 217 -5.72 0.77 -13.66
C HIS A 217 -4.74 -0.41 -13.68
N LYS A 218 -4.72 -1.16 -14.78
CA LYS A 218 -3.79 -2.27 -15.01
C LYS A 218 -2.90 -1.93 -16.20
N LEU A 219 -1.59 -1.89 -15.97
CA LEU A 219 -0.57 -1.63 -16.99
C LEU A 219 0.34 -2.86 -17.08
N ASN A 220 0.31 -3.58 -18.21
CA ASN A 220 1.25 -4.65 -18.48
C ASN A 220 2.26 -4.17 -19.53
N LEU A 221 3.54 -4.18 -19.16
CA LEU A 221 4.65 -3.86 -20.05
C LEU A 221 5.47 -5.14 -20.24
N CYS A 222 5.45 -5.69 -21.45
CA CYS A 222 6.27 -6.83 -21.84
C CYS A 222 7.35 -6.33 -22.79
N LEU A 223 8.61 -6.41 -22.37
CA LEU A 223 9.78 -6.00 -23.14
C LEU A 223 10.67 -7.23 -23.36
N THR A 224 10.93 -7.63 -24.60
CA THR A 224 11.76 -8.82 -24.87
C THR A 224 13.24 -8.50 -24.81
N ALA A 225 13.66 -7.41 -25.46
CA ALA A 225 15.01 -6.88 -25.32
C ALA A 225 15.00 -5.36 -25.28
N CYS A 226 15.88 -4.81 -24.45
CA CYS A 226 16.16 -3.38 -24.44
C CYS A 226 17.66 -3.16 -24.37
N SER A 227 18.18 -2.35 -25.28
CA SER A 227 19.56 -1.91 -25.25
C SER A 227 19.61 -0.39 -25.19
N VAL A 228 20.54 0.11 -24.40
CA VAL A 228 20.80 1.55 -24.26
C VAL A 228 22.28 1.76 -24.56
N SER A 229 22.55 2.56 -25.58
CA SER A 229 23.90 2.78 -26.09
C SER A 229 24.26 4.25 -26.02
N LEU A 230 25.40 4.56 -25.40
CA LEU A 230 25.98 5.90 -25.40
C LEU A 230 26.83 6.07 -26.65
N ILE A 231 26.49 7.05 -27.49
CA ILE A 231 27.21 7.37 -28.72
C ILE A 231 27.99 8.68 -28.54
N ASN A 232 29.26 8.65 -28.94
CA ASN A 232 30.12 9.82 -29.05
C ASN A 232 30.73 9.90 -30.45
N TYR A 233 30.51 11.02 -31.15
CA TYR A 233 30.98 11.24 -32.54
C TYR A 233 30.69 10.06 -33.50
N GLY A 234 29.52 9.43 -33.38
CA GLY A 234 29.12 8.30 -34.22
C GLY A 234 29.71 6.94 -33.81
N LYS A 235 30.47 6.88 -32.70
CA LYS A 235 30.99 5.62 -32.15
C LYS A 235 30.28 5.28 -30.85
N GLU A 236 29.89 4.02 -30.70
CA GLU A 236 29.37 3.48 -29.45
C GLU A 236 30.49 3.41 -28.41
N VAL A 237 30.29 4.08 -27.28
CA VAL A 237 31.25 4.14 -26.16
C VAL A 237 30.86 3.16 -25.07
N LEU A 238 29.55 2.96 -24.87
CA LEU A 238 29.03 2.09 -23.83
C LEU A 238 27.69 1.51 -24.28
N LYS A 239 27.49 0.20 -24.07
CA LYS A 239 26.23 -0.49 -24.32
C LYS A 239 25.76 -1.18 -23.04
N GLY A 240 24.57 -0.85 -22.57
CA GLY A 240 23.84 -1.65 -21.59
C GLY A 240 22.79 -2.46 -22.33
N VAL A 241 22.72 -3.77 -22.08
CA VAL A 241 21.69 -4.64 -22.65
C VAL A 241 20.92 -5.29 -21.51
N CYS A 242 19.61 -5.20 -21.56
CA CYS A 242 18.67 -5.91 -20.71
C CYS A 242 17.90 -6.89 -21.59
N LEU A 243 18.22 -8.16 -21.46
CA LEU A 243 17.45 -9.24 -22.07
C LEU A 243 16.49 -9.80 -21.03
N LYS A 244 15.28 -10.16 -21.46
CA LYS A 244 14.44 -11.03 -20.65
C LYS A 244 15.22 -12.33 -20.44
N HIS A 245 15.53 -12.65 -19.19
CA HIS A 245 16.10 -13.94 -18.86
C HIS A 245 14.98 -14.95 -19.07
N ASP A 246 15.00 -15.69 -20.18
CA ASP A 246 14.12 -16.84 -20.36
C ASP A 246 14.47 -17.85 -19.28
N HIS A 247 13.71 -17.84 -18.19
CA HIS A 247 13.62 -19.00 -17.32
C HIS A 247 12.78 -20.04 -18.05
N GLN A 248 13.38 -20.69 -19.04
CA GLN A 248 12.85 -21.93 -19.60
C GLN A 248 12.94 -22.96 -18.45
N PRO A 249 11.82 -23.52 -17.96
CA PRO A 249 11.92 -24.69 -17.10
C PRO A 249 12.61 -25.75 -17.94
N ARG A 250 13.75 -26.25 -17.46
CA ARG A 250 14.46 -27.37 -18.12
C ARG A 250 13.43 -28.47 -18.37
N GLU A 251 13.05 -28.65 -19.63
CA GLU A 251 12.37 -29.85 -20.08
C GLU A 251 13.29 -31.01 -19.68
N GLN A 252 12.84 -31.72 -18.65
CA GLN A 252 13.46 -32.93 -18.17
C GLN A 252 13.29 -33.94 -19.31
N THR A 253 14.32 -34.05 -20.13
CA THR A 253 14.42 -35.03 -21.20
C THR A 253 14.23 -36.41 -20.58
N ARG A 254 13.01 -36.94 -20.73
CA ARG A 254 12.73 -38.36 -20.59
C ARG A 254 13.56 -39.07 -21.65
N LEU A 255 14.59 -39.78 -21.23
CA LEU A 255 15.05 -40.96 -21.94
C LEU A 255 14.73 -42.21 -21.12
N PRO A 256 14.36 -43.30 -21.81
CA PRO A 256 13.77 -44.47 -21.21
C PRO A 256 14.83 -45.37 -20.58
N GLY A 257 14.42 -46.05 -19.51
CA GLY A 257 14.88 -47.38 -19.08
C GLY A 257 16.39 -47.65 -19.04
N LEU A 258 16.89 -47.91 -17.83
CA LEU A 258 17.56 -49.19 -17.53
C LEU A 258 17.78 -49.26 -16.02
N TRP A 259 17.06 -50.20 -15.40
CA TRP A 259 17.34 -50.68 -14.07
C TRP A 259 18.67 -51.44 -14.10
N ALA A 260 19.64 -51.03 -13.29
CA ALA A 260 20.72 -51.92 -12.88
C ALA A 260 21.30 -51.43 -11.53
N SER A 261 21.03 -52.26 -10.54
CA SER A 261 21.65 -52.42 -9.22
C SER A 261 23.13 -52.03 -9.12
N ILE A 262 23.56 -51.54 -7.95
CA ILE A 262 24.52 -52.20 -7.04
C ILE A 262 24.95 -51.21 -5.92
N LEU A 263 24.79 -51.69 -4.67
CA LEU A 263 25.32 -51.22 -3.36
C LEU A 263 24.78 -49.91 -2.76
#